data_AF-A0A0Q5NQC6-F1
#
_entry.id   AF-A0A0Q5NQC6-F1
#
_cell.length_a   1.000
_cell.length_b   1.000
_cell.length_c   1.000
_cell.angle_alpha   90.00
_cell.angle_beta   90.00
_cell.angle_gamma   90.00
#
_symmetry.space_group_name_H-M   'P 1'
#
loop_
_entity.id
_entity.type
_entity.pdbx_description
1 polymer ?
#
loop_
_entity_poly.entity_id
_entity_poly.type
_entity_poly.pdbx_seq_one_letter_code
_entity_poly.pdbx_strand_id
1 'polypeptide(L)' 'MKKINLLHNDPEVIDPSDPSLGMRGSIEIDGNDCGIWEQHDNGTWTATLNTGDETVLRADGKDLLIGMIADHCHC' A
#
# COMPACT_ATOMS: atom_id res chain seq x y z
N MET A 1 -5.41 17.64 -4.68
CA MET A 1 -4.91 16.60 -3.75
C MET A 1 -5.88 15.45 -3.81
N LYS A 2 -5.42 14.28 -4.29
CA LYS A 2 -6.21 13.06 -4.29
C LYS A 2 -6.31 12.53 -2.85
N LYS A 3 -7.47 12.00 -2.48
CA LYS A 3 -7.68 11.37 -1.17
C LYS A 3 -7.19 9.92 -1.23
N ILE A 4 -6.16 9.60 -0.46
CA ILE A 4 -5.58 8.25 -0.41
C ILE A 4 -5.97 7.60 0.92
N ASN A 5 -6.61 6.44 0.86
CA ASN A 5 -6.96 5.63 2.02
C ASN A 5 -6.26 4.27 1.93
N LEU A 6 -5.60 3.86 3.01
CA LEU A 6 -5.11 2.50 3.19
C LEU A 6 -6.14 1.76 4.05
N LEU A 7 -7.00 0.98 3.40
CA LEU A 7 -8.05 0.22 4.05
C LEU A 7 -7.46 -1.10 4.54
N HIS A 8 -7.57 -1.37 5.84
CA HIS A 8 -7.16 -2.65 6.41
C HIS A 8 -8.28 -3.67 6.19
N ASN A 9 -7.99 -4.69 5.38
CA ASN A 9 -8.99 -5.65 4.95
C ASN A 9 -8.82 -7.04 5.58
N ASP A 10 -7.69 -7.30 6.23
CA ASP A 10 -7.38 -8.63 6.77
C ASP A 10 -6.52 -8.54 8.03
N PRO A 11 -7.08 -8.82 9.22
CA PRO A 11 -6.36 -8.79 10.49
C PRO A 11 -5.53 -10.05 10.77
N GLU A 12 -5.67 -11.11 9.96
CA GLU A 12 -4.98 -12.41 10.15
C GLU A 12 -4.17 -12.78 8.90
N VAL A 13 -3.31 -11.88 8.45
CA VAL A 13 -2.40 -12.19 7.34
C VAL A 13 -1.22 -13.02 7.88
N ILE A 14 -1.24 -14.32 7.60
CA ILE A 14 -0.07 -15.19 7.72
C ILE A 14 0.24 -15.69 6.32
N ASP A 15 1.15 -15.01 5.61
CA ASP A 15 1.74 -15.57 4.39
C ASP A 15 2.96 -16.40 4.79
N PRO A 16 2.91 -17.75 4.72
CA PRO A 16 4.06 -18.57 5.08
C PRO A 16 5.25 -18.38 4.12
N SER A 17 5.02 -17.81 2.94
CA SER A 17 6.03 -17.47 1.93
C SER A 17 6.68 -16.12 2.21
N ASP A 18 5.99 -15.23 2.92
CA ASP A 18 6.53 -13.98 3.46
C ASP A 18 6.25 -13.85 4.97
N PRO A 19 7.10 -14.45 5.83
CA PRO A 19 6.91 -14.42 7.27
C PRO A 19 7.08 -13.01 7.87
N SER A 20 7.57 -12.05 7.10
CA SER A 20 7.68 -10.66 7.55
C SER A 20 6.38 -9.87 7.40
N LEU A 21 5.43 -10.38 6.60
CA LEU A 21 4.16 -9.71 6.33
C LEU A 21 3.30 -9.69 7.59
N GLY A 22 3.08 -8.50 8.15
CA GLY A 22 2.28 -8.29 9.35
C GLY A 22 0.84 -7.88 9.07
N MET A 23 0.64 -6.98 8.10
CA MET A 23 -0.70 -6.47 7.75
C MET A 23 -0.76 -6.17 6.26
N ARG A 24 -1.96 -6.23 5.69
CA ARG A 24 -2.21 -5.74 4.32
C ARG A 24 -3.62 -5.19 4.17
N GLY A 25 -3.88 -4.59 3.02
CA GLY A 25 -5.24 -4.30 2.58
C GLY A 25 -5.30 -3.50 1.29
N SER A 26 -6.46 -2.93 0.97
CA SER A 26 -6.66 -2.19 -0.28
C SER A 26 -6.19 -0.74 -0.18
N ILE A 27 -5.71 -0.23 -1.31
CA ILE A 27 -5.44 1.18 -1.54
C ILE A 27 -6.63 1.76 -2.27
N GLU A 28 -7.21 2.83 -1.72
CA GLU A 28 -8.30 3.57 -2.34
C GLU A 28 -7.85 4.99 -2.66
N ILE A 29 -8.01 5.42 -3.91
CA ILE A 29 -7.67 6.77 -4.37
C ILE A 29 -8.92 7.44 -4.92
N ASP A 30 -9.34 8.53 -4.28
CA ASP A 30 -10.58 9.27 -4.57
C ASP A 30 -11.83 8.37 -4.63
N GLY A 31 -11.88 7.33 -3.79
CA GLY A 31 -13.00 6.39 -3.75
C GLY A 31 -12.87 5.18 -4.68
N ASN A 32 -11.78 5.08 -5.45
CA ASN A 32 -11.55 3.97 -6.38
C ASN A 32 -10.50 3.02 -5.83
N ASP A 33 -10.77 1.71 -5.87
CA ASP A 33 -9.76 0.68 -5.59
C ASP A 33 -8.63 0.79 -6.62
N CYS A 34 -7.41 0.95 -6.12
CA CYS A 34 -6.23 1.28 -6.91
C CYS A 34 -5.05 0.36 -6.65
N GLY A 35 -5.20 -0.67 -5.80
CA GLY A 35 -4.08 -1.54 -5.46
C GLY A 35 -4.14 -2.13 -4.06
N ILE A 36 -3.00 -2.67 -3.63
CA ILE A 36 -2.82 -3.33 -2.33
C ILE A 36 -1.64 -2.67 -1.62
N TRP A 37 -1.76 -2.49 -0.31
CA TRP A 37 -0.64 -2.12 0.55
C TRP A 37 -0.30 -3.25 1.50
N GLU A 38 0.97 -3.34 1.88
CA GLU A 38 1.46 -4.31 2.85
C GLU A 38 2.37 -3.61 3.87
N GLN A 39 2.34 -4.10 5.10
CA GLN A 39 3.23 -3.70 6.17
C GLN A 39 4.02 -4.94 6.61
N HIS A 40 5.33 -4.77 6.72
CA HIS A 40 6.24 -5.79 7.20
C HIS A 40 6.74 -5.48 8.62
N ASP A 41 7.15 -6.53 9.34
CA ASP A 41 7.65 -6.49 10.72
C ASP A 41 8.86 -5.56 10.92
N ASN A 42 9.69 -5.41 9.88
CA ASN A 42 10.86 -4.54 9.85
C ASN A 42 10.51 -3.05 9.68
N GLY A 43 9.21 -2.70 9.64
CA GLY A 43 8.73 -1.33 9.48
C GLY A 43 8.64 -0.86 8.03
N THR A 44 8.96 -1.71 7.06
CA THR A 44 8.72 -1.45 5.63
C THR A 44 7.23 -1.46 5.34
N TRP A 45 6.79 -0.54 4.50
CA TRP A 45 5.52 -0.56 3.83
C TRP A 45 5.70 -0.67 2.31
N THR A 46 4.88 -1.47 1.65
CA THR A 46 4.83 -1.57 0.18
C THR A 46 3.44 -1.18 -0.33
N ALA A 47 3.39 -0.68 -1.55
CA ALA A 47 2.16 -0.46 -2.30
C ALA A 47 2.33 -1.02 -3.70
N THR A 48 1.43 -1.90 -4.11
CA THR A 48 1.29 -2.35 -5.50
C THR A 48 0.08 -1.65 -6.09
N LEU A 49 0.32 -0.67 -6.97
CA LEU A 49 -0.71 0.13 -7.62
C LEU A 49 -1.08 -0.50 -8.98
N ASN A 50 -2.38 -0.57 -9.24
CA ASN A 50 -2.97 -1.12 -10.47
C ASN A 50 -3.53 -0.03 -11.39
N THR A 51 -2.95 1.17 -11.36
CA THR A 51 -3.44 2.34 -12.10
C THR A 51 -2.84 2.43 -13.51
N GLY A 52 -3.13 1.44 -14.35
CA GLY A 52 -2.63 1.35 -15.74
C GLY A 52 -1.50 0.35 -15.88
N ASP A 53 -0.30 0.72 -15.41
CA ASP A 53 0.86 -0.17 -15.28
C ASP A 53 1.06 -0.55 -13.81
N GLU A 54 1.41 -1.82 -13.55
CA GLU A 54 1.71 -2.28 -12.20
C GLU A 54 2.94 -1.52 -11.67
N THR A 55 2.74 -0.72 -10.63
CA THR A 55 3.81 0.06 -9.99
C THR A 55 3.95 -0.37 -8.55
N VAL A 56 5.17 -0.76 -8.17
CA VAL A 56 5.49 -1.10 -6.77
C VAL A 56 6.27 0.04 -6.13
N LEU A 57 5.75 0.58 -5.03
CA LEU A 57 6.39 1.59 -4.19
C LEU A 57 6.77 0.96 -2.85
N ARG A 58 7.89 1.39 -2.27
CA ARG A 58 8.39 0.92 -0.97
C ARG A 58 8.84 2.11 -0.14
N ALA A 59 8.46 2.13 1.13
CA ALA A 59 8.80 3.18 2.06
C ALA A 59 9.02 2.66 3.50
N ASP A 60 9.83 3.36 4.29
CA ASP A 60 10.08 3.04 5.70
C ASP A 60 9.00 3.62 6.62
N GLY A 61 7.72 3.44 6.25
CA GLY A 61 6.59 3.89 7.04
C GLY A 61 5.38 4.29 6.21
N LYS A 62 4.22 4.26 6.86
CA LYS A 62 2.92 4.55 6.26
C LYS A 62 2.84 5.94 5.63
N ASP A 63 3.27 6.99 6.35
CA ASP A 63 3.13 8.37 5.87
C ASP A 63 4.02 8.64 4.65
N LEU A 64 5.22 8.06 4.63
CA LEU A 64 6.11 8.13 3.47
C LEU A 64 5.51 7.40 2.27
N LEU A 65 4.92 6.22 2.48
CA LEU A 65 4.24 5.48 1.42
C LEU A 65 3.08 6.29 0.82
N ILE A 66 2.25 6.90 1.67
CA ILE A 66 1.13 7.75 1.22
C ILE A 66 1.65 8.95 0.42
N GLY A 67 2.75 9.58 0.86
CA GLY A 67 3.41 10.65 0.11
C GLY A 67 3.86 10.20 -1.28
N MET A 68 4.52 9.04 -1.36
CA MET A 68 4.96 8.48 -2.64
C MET A 68 3.80 8.14 -3.58
N ILE A 69 2.70 7.59 -3.06
CA ILE A 69 1.48 7.36 -3.85
C ILE A 69 0.90 8.69 -4.36
N ALA A 70 0.87 9.72 -3.51
CA ALA A 70 0.38 11.05 -3.89
C ALA A 70 1.22 11.70 -4.99
N ASP A 71 2.54 11.60 -4.92
CA ASP A 71 3.46 12.07 -5.96
C ASP A 71 3.30 11.29 -7.27
N HIS A 72 3.18 9.95 -7.20
CA HIS A 72 2.97 9.10 -8.38
C HIS A 72 1.66 9.43 -9.10
N CYS A 73 0.58 9.67 -8.35
CA CYS A 73 -0.73 9.95 -8.92
C CYS A 73 -0.94 11.43 -9.32
N HIS A 74 0.05 12.30 -9.18
CA HIS A 74 -0.04 13.73 -9.55
C HIS A 74 0.32 14.04 -11.02
N CYS A 75 0.67 13.03 -11.81
CA CYS A 75 0.84 13.13 -13.26
C CYS A 75 -0.49 13.05 -14.01
#